data_AF-A0A9P6EAJ0-F1
#
_entry.id   AF-A0A9P6EAJ0-F1
#
_cell.length_a   1.000
_cell.length_b   1.000
_cell.length_c   1.000
_cell.angle_alpha   90.00
_cell.angle_beta   90.00
_cell.angle_gamma   90.00
#
_symmetry.space_group_name_H-M   'P 1'
#
loop_
_entity.id
_entity.type
_entity.pdbx_description
1 polymer ?
#
loop_
_entity_poly.entity_id
_entity_poly.type
_entity_poly.pdbx_seq_one_letter_code
_entity_poly.pdbx_strand_id
1 'polypeptide(L)'
;MKLYLPKSFCGPVHLQAKHRVWYSAAVRTQLTPLSEVDGDHMAFVGNMEPNIWEGWQSWKGDSFSGDAGATSIDVYFDDEDYIPTSDNNCVCM
;
A
#
# COMPACT_ATOMS: atom_id res chain seq x y z
N MET A 1 0.53 8.23 -8.15
CA MET A 1 -0.73 8.41 -7.39
C MET A 1 -0.45 8.07 -5.95
N LYS A 2 -1.05 8.77 -4.99
CA LYS A 2 -0.83 8.51 -3.56
C LYS A 2 -2.10 7.92 -2.95
N LEU A 3 -1.94 6.87 -2.15
CA LEU A 3 -3.00 6.26 -1.37
C LEU A 3 -2.67 6.42 0.11
N TYR A 4 -3.62 6.95 0.88
CA TYR A 4 -3.50 7.11 2.32
C TYR A 4 -4.46 6.15 3.00
N LEU A 5 -3.92 5.27 3.83
CA LEU A 5 -4.68 4.31 4.64
C LEU A 5 -4.74 4.82 6.08
N PRO A 6 -5.86 4.68 6.79
CA PRO A 6 -5.87 4.96 8.22
C PRO A 6 -4.94 3.99 8.95
N LYS A 7 -4.27 4.44 10.02
CA LYS A 7 -3.43 3.55 10.85
C LYS A 7 -4.16 2.35 11.44
N SER A 8 -5.47 2.46 11.61
CA SER A 8 -6.34 1.37 12.07
C SER A 8 -6.70 0.39 10.96
N PHE A 9 -6.30 0.63 9.71
CA PHE A 9 -6.59 -0.27 8.60
C PHE A 9 -5.93 -1.62 8.86
N CYS A 10 -6.77 -2.64 8.93
CA CYS A 10 -6.34 -4.01 9.04
C CYS A 10 -7.14 -4.81 8.03
N GLY A 11 -6.46 -5.32 7.00
CA GLY A 11 -7.13 -6.03 5.93
C GLY A 11 -6.34 -6.03 4.63
N PRO A 12 -6.94 -6.57 3.58
CA PRO A 12 -6.24 -6.76 2.33
C PRO A 12 -6.36 -5.56 1.41
N VAL A 13 -5.30 -5.42 0.63
CA VAL A 13 -5.05 -4.34 -0.30
C VAL A 13 -4.75 -4.96 -1.65
N HIS A 14 -5.59 -4.66 -2.62
CA HIS A 14 -5.47 -5.09 -4.01
C HIS A 14 -5.30 -3.86 -4.89
N LEU A 15 -4.11 -3.73 -5.47
CA LEU A 15 -3.71 -2.56 -6.22
C LEU A 15 -3.21 -2.98 -7.59
N GLN A 16 -3.82 -2.42 -8.63
CA GLN A 16 -3.34 -2.59 -9.99
C GLN A 16 -2.57 -1.34 -10.43
N ALA A 17 -1.28 -1.51 -10.73
CA ALA A 17 -0.39 -0.45 -11.19
C ALA A 17 0.39 -0.89 -12.44
N LYS A 18 0.59 0.02 -13.40
CA LYS A 18 1.27 -0.34 -14.67
C LYS A 18 2.79 -0.53 -14.52
N HIS A 19 3.44 0.14 -13.57
CA HIS A 19 4.87 0.00 -13.32
C HIS A 19 5.19 -0.45 -11.91
N ARG A 20 4.70 0.25 -10.86
CA ARG A 20 5.10 -0.09 -9.48
C ARG A 20 4.06 0.30 -8.44
N VAL A 21 4.06 -0.48 -7.36
CA VAL A 21 3.47 -0.10 -6.08
C VAL A 21 4.58 0.09 -5.06
N TRP A 22 4.65 1.25 -4.43
CA TRP A 22 5.61 1.53 -3.37
C TRP A 22 4.87 1.73 -2.05
N TYR A 23 5.39 1.15 -0.98
CA TYR A 23 4.84 1.26 0.37
C TYR A 23 5.83 2.03 1.23
N SER A 24 5.33 2.95 2.06
CA SER A 24 6.12 3.67 3.05
C SER A 24 6.80 2.71 4.03
N ALA A 25 7.84 3.20 4.73
CA ALA A 25 8.53 2.40 5.73
C ALA A 25 7.56 1.93 6.83
N ALA A 26 6.62 2.76 7.28
CA ALA A 26 5.67 2.37 8.30
C ALA A 26 4.70 1.30 7.79
N VAL A 27 4.14 1.47 6.58
CA VAL A 27 3.22 0.48 6.00
C VAL A 27 3.93 -0.86 5.80
N ARG A 28 5.19 -0.85 5.35
CA ARG A 28 6.00 -2.06 5.18
C ARG A 28 6.19 -2.86 6.46
N THR A 29 6.19 -2.24 7.63
CA THR A 29 6.31 -2.98 8.91
C THR A 29 5.10 -3.85 9.22
N GLN A 30 3.96 -3.53 8.62
CA GLN A 30 2.69 -4.25 8.80
C GLN A 30 2.21 -4.90 7.50
N LEU A 31 3.05 -4.91 6.46
CA LEU A 31 2.70 -5.42 5.14
C LEU A 31 3.10 -6.89 5.04
N THR A 32 2.13 -7.75 4.74
CA THR A 32 2.36 -9.13 4.31
C THR A 32 2.05 -9.23 2.82
N PRO A 33 3.06 -9.33 1.95
CA PRO A 33 2.82 -9.52 0.52
C PRO A 33 2.19 -10.90 0.27
N LEU A 34 1.12 -10.94 -0.53
CA LEU A 34 0.41 -12.18 -0.87
C LEU A 34 0.70 -12.60 -2.31
N SER A 35 0.65 -11.66 -3.25
CA SER A 35 0.90 -11.93 -4.67
C SER A 35 1.31 -10.66 -5.41
N GLU A 36 2.20 -10.80 -6.40
CA GLU A 36 2.54 -9.76 -7.35
C GLU A 36 2.66 -10.39 -8.75
N VAL A 37 1.69 -10.15 -9.63
CA VAL A 37 1.63 -10.74 -10.98
C VAL A 37 1.15 -9.69 -11.98
N ASP A 38 1.92 -9.41 -13.04
CA ASP A 38 1.52 -8.53 -14.15
C ASP A 38 0.98 -7.14 -13.74
N GLY A 39 1.59 -6.52 -12.73
CA GLY A 39 1.17 -5.22 -12.20
C GLY A 39 -0.04 -5.29 -11.26
N ASP A 40 -0.57 -6.49 -11.03
CA ASP A 40 -1.49 -6.77 -9.94
C ASP A 40 -0.70 -7.03 -8.65
N HIS A 41 -0.94 -6.22 -7.63
CA HIS A 41 -0.27 -6.31 -6.34
C HIS A 41 -1.30 -6.55 -5.24
N MET A 42 -1.25 -7.75 -4.66
CA MET A 42 -2.09 -8.16 -3.55
C MET A 42 -1.26 -8.29 -2.28
N ALA A 43 -1.66 -7.57 -1.24
CA ALA A 43 -1.01 -7.62 0.07
C ALA A 43 -2.03 -7.51 1.19
N PHE A 44 -1.63 -7.89 2.39
CA PHE A 44 -2.37 -7.66 3.61
C PHE A 44 -1.64 -6.60 4.45
N VAL A 45 -2.36 -5.58 4.91
CA VAL A 45 -1.82 -4.56 5.81
C VAL A 45 -2.45 -4.77 7.19
N GLY A 46 -1.60 -4.84 8.22
CA GLY A 46 -2.01 -5.03 9.60
C GLY A 46 -1.52 -6.36 10.18
N ASN A 47 -1.95 -6.65 11.41
CA ASN A 47 -1.52 -7.85 12.12
C ASN A 47 -2.31 -9.07 11.61
N MET A 48 -1.75 -9.77 10.63
CA MET A 48 -2.36 -10.96 10.03
C MET A 48 -2.29 -12.14 11.01
N GLU A 49 -3.38 -12.48 11.68
CA GLU A 49 -3.47 -13.77 12.35
C GLU A 49 -3.80 -14.85 11.31
N PRO A 50 -3.06 -15.98 11.27
CA PRO A 50 -3.20 -17.01 10.24
C PRO A 50 -4.58 -17.67 10.19
N ASN A 51 -5.41 -17.51 11.24
CA ASN A 51 -6.75 -18.07 11.32
C ASN A 51 -7.86 -17.14 10.80
N ILE A 52 -7.55 -15.90 10.42
CA ILE A 52 -8.58 -14.92 10.01
C ILE A 52 -8.75 -14.90 8.48
N TRP A 53 -7.76 -15.41 7.74
CA TRP A 53 -7.71 -15.30 6.28
C TRP A 53 -7.86 -16.66 5.60
N GLU A 54 -9.05 -16.98 5.10
CA GLU A 54 -9.28 -18.16 4.22
C GLU A 54 -9.26 -17.80 2.73
N GLY A 55 -9.04 -16.52 2.40
CA GLY A 55 -9.05 -15.99 1.04
C GLY A 55 -9.74 -14.63 0.94
N TRP A 56 -9.55 -13.95 -0.18
CA TRP A 56 -10.14 -12.62 -0.42
C TRP A 56 -11.67 -12.61 -0.26
N GLN A 57 -12.34 -13.70 -0.66
CA GLN A 57 -13.80 -13.81 -0.63
C GLN A 57 -14.38 -14.03 0.77
N SER A 58 -13.57 -14.44 1.75
CA SER A 58 -14.03 -14.67 3.14
C SER A 58 -13.72 -13.51 4.08
N TRP A 59 -13.01 -12.48 3.61
CA TRP A 59 -12.68 -11.31 4.41
C TRP A 59 -13.94 -10.48 4.71
N LYS A 60 -14.21 -10.25 6.00
CA LYS A 60 -15.37 -9.47 6.48
C LYS A 60 -15.01 -8.09 7.06
N GLY A 61 -13.72 -7.74 7.07
CA GLY A 61 -13.22 -6.47 7.61
C GLY A 61 -13.01 -5.42 6.53
N ASP A 62 -12.16 -4.44 6.82
CA ASP A 62 -11.77 -3.39 5.88
C ASP A 62 -11.04 -3.99 4.69
N SER A 63 -11.46 -3.67 3.47
CA SER A 63 -10.73 -4.08 2.27
C SER A 63 -10.58 -2.90 1.33
N PHE A 64 -9.45 -2.86 0.62
CA PHE A 64 -9.21 -1.86 -0.40
C PHE A 64 -8.91 -2.55 -1.73
N SER A 65 -9.70 -2.21 -2.75
CA SER A 65 -9.43 -2.57 -4.13
C SER A 65 -9.41 -1.31 -4.99
N GLY A 66 -8.34 -1.13 -5.77
CA GLY A 66 -8.18 0.05 -6.61
C GLY A 66 -7.45 -0.28 -7.90
N ASP A 67 -8.14 -0.11 -9.03
CA ASP A 67 -7.52 0.06 -10.34
C ASP A 67 -7.35 1.56 -10.58
N ALA A 68 -6.13 2.03 -10.42
CA ALA A 68 -5.85 3.45 -10.56
C ALA A 68 -5.61 3.86 -12.02
N GLY A 69 -5.50 2.92 -12.97
CA GLY A 69 -4.96 3.18 -14.32
C GLY A 69 -3.58 3.86 -14.33
N ALA A 70 -2.99 4.02 -13.14
CA ALA A 70 -1.85 4.87 -12.86
C ALA A 70 -0.57 4.09 -13.11
N THR A 71 0.46 4.84 -13.54
CA THR A 71 1.78 4.27 -13.78
C THR A 71 2.39 3.75 -12.48
N SER A 72 2.25 4.51 -11.39
CA SER A 72 2.78 4.13 -10.07
C SER A 72 1.84 4.55 -8.94
N ILE A 73 1.76 3.71 -7.91
CA ILE A 73 0.97 3.95 -6.69
C ILE A 73 1.93 3.96 -5.49
N ASP A 74 1.90 5.02 -4.69
CA ASP A 74 2.65 5.14 -3.45
C ASP A 74 1.66 5.11 -2.26
N VAL A 75 1.84 4.17 -1.34
CA VAL A 75 0.92 3.88 -0.22
C VAL A 75 1.55 4.32 1.10
N TYR A 76 0.80 5.10 1.88
CA TYR A 76 1.18 5.68 3.16
C TYR A 76 0.08 5.47 4.20
N PHE A 77 0.42 5.60 5.49
CA PHE A 77 -0.58 5.86 6.51
C PHE A 77 -0.99 7.34 6.50
N ASP A 78 -2.20 7.64 6.99
CA ASP A 78 -2.79 8.98 7.04
C ASP A 78 -2.04 9.93 7.98
N ASP A 79 -1.40 9.40 9.02
CA ASP A 79 -0.58 10.16 9.96
C ASP A 79 0.89 10.27 9.53
N GLU A 80 1.29 9.60 8.45
CA GLU A 80 2.58 9.86 7.82
C GLU A 80 2.47 11.20 7.10
N ASP A 81 2.75 12.27 7.83
CA ASP A 81 2.98 13.60 7.27
C ASP A 81 3.88 13.42 6.04
N TYR A 82 3.32 13.72 4.87
CA TYR A 82 4.06 13.68 3.64
C TYR A 82 5.21 14.68 3.77
N ILE A 83 6.43 14.18 3.99
CA ILE A 83 7.64 14.96 3.78
C ILE A 83 7.85 14.91 2.26
N PRO A 84 7.54 15.95 1.47
CA PRO A 84 8.11 16.03 0.15
C PRO A 84 9.61 15.96 0.35
N THR A 85 10.25 14.89 -0.13
CA THR A 85 11.69 14.89 -0.35
C THR A 85 11.94 16.07 -1.27
N SER A 86 12.34 17.19 -0.67
CA SER A 86 12.82 18.34 -1.38
C SER A 86 14.12 17.88 -2.01
N ASP A 87 14.03 17.43 -3.25
CA ASP A 87 15.16 17.32 -4.17
C ASP A 87 15.58 18.77 -4.49
N ASN A 88 16.02 19.51 -3.46
CA ASN A 88 16.70 20.79 -3.62
C ASN A 88 18.16 20.48 -3.93
N ASN A 89 18.36 19.88 -5.10
CA ASN A 89 19.61 20.02 -5.80
C ASN A 89 19.67 21.46 -6.37
N CYS A 90 19.87 22.44 -5.48
CA CYS A 90 20.33 23.78 -5.85
C CYS A 90 21.72 23.96 -5.26
N VAL A 91 22.69 23.37 -5.96
CA VAL A 91 24.08 23.82 -5.87
C VAL A 91 24.11 25.20 -6.52
N CYS A 92 24.09 26.25 -5.70
CA CYS A 92 24.49 27.57 -6.16
C CYS A 92 26.02 27.64 -6.08
N MET A 93 26.63 27.80 -7.25
CA MET A 93 28.02 28.20 -7.46
C MET A 93 28.32 29.57 -6.84
#